data_AF-A0A8S3I9I6-F1
#
_entry.id   AF-A0A8S3I9I6-F1
#
_cell.length_a   1.000
_cell.length_b   1.000
_cell.length_c   1.000
_cell.angle_alpha   90.00
_cell.angle_beta   90.00
_cell.angle_gamma   90.00
#
_symmetry.space_group_name_H-M   'P 1'
#
loop_
_entity.id
_entity.type
_entity.pdbx_description
1 polymer ?
#
loop_
_entity_poly.entity_id
_entity_poly.type
_entity_poly.pdbx_seq_one_letter_code
_entity_poly.pdbx_strand_id
1 'polypeptide(L)'
;VNGGDLETAKFVHYVGHTFSFFWKILFAFVPPTSIAGGWLTFFVSLLFIAILTAVVGDVAAIFGCLVGLKDSITAISFVALGTSLPDTFASMIAAKNSKTADDAIGNVTGSNSVNVFLGLGLPWLVAAVYWESKNLPFTVKAGDLSFSVLVFSCSCIIGMILLTLRRFLGVFGKAELGGPTIPKYACSIFFVFLWICYLTLSGLQAYGHIYWAA
;
A
#
# COMPACT_ATOMS: atom_id res chain seq x y z
N VAL A 1 -14.49 -9.44 18.74
CA VAL A 1 -15.60 -9.27 19.70
C VAL A 1 -15.76 -7.78 19.95
N ASN A 2 -16.71 -7.16 19.26
CA ASN A 2 -17.21 -5.84 19.65
C ASN A 2 -18.41 -6.13 20.55
N GLY A 3 -18.31 -5.80 21.85
CA GLY A 3 -19.47 -5.48 22.68
C GLY A 3 -20.55 -6.54 22.95
N GLY A 4 -20.23 -7.81 23.24
CA GLY A 4 -21.17 -8.66 24.01
C GLY A 4 -21.39 -10.09 23.54
N ASP A 5 -21.07 -10.46 22.30
CA ASP A 5 -21.28 -11.83 21.81
C ASP A 5 -20.16 -12.78 22.26
N LEU A 6 -20.28 -13.27 23.50
CA LEU A 6 -19.41 -14.32 24.05
C LEU A 6 -19.77 -15.71 23.50
N GLU A 7 -21.01 -15.92 23.07
CA GLU A 7 -21.55 -17.24 22.69
C GLU A 7 -20.98 -17.80 21.36
N THR A 8 -20.38 -16.97 20.51
CA THR A 8 -19.82 -17.36 19.19
C THR A 8 -18.31 -17.16 19.06
N ALA A 9 -17.61 -16.88 20.17
CA ALA A 9 -16.17 -16.57 20.14
C ALA A 9 -15.30 -17.82 19.90
N LYS A 10 -14.73 -17.95 18.70
CA LYS A 10 -13.74 -19.00 18.37
C LYS A 10 -12.36 -18.67 18.93
N PHE A 11 -11.49 -19.69 19.10
CA PHE A 11 -10.09 -19.51 19.53
C PHE A 11 -9.33 -18.43 18.72
N VAL A 12 -9.54 -18.38 17.41
CA VAL A 12 -8.96 -17.35 16.52
C VAL A 12 -9.33 -15.93 16.93
N HIS A 13 -10.53 -15.72 17.49
CA HIS A 13 -10.98 -14.40 17.94
C HIS A 13 -10.23 -13.96 19.21
N TYR A 14 -9.90 -14.90 20.10
CA TYR A 14 -9.09 -14.64 21.29
C TYR A 14 -7.65 -14.29 20.91
N VAL A 15 -7.04 -15.12 20.05
CA VAL A 15 -5.69 -14.85 19.53
C VAL A 15 -5.64 -13.48 18.85
N GLY A 16 -6.60 -13.18 17.98
CA GLY A 16 -6.69 -11.87 17.33
C GLY A 16 -6.90 -10.71 18.31
N HIS A 17 -7.64 -10.93 19.41
CA HIS A 17 -7.78 -9.91 20.46
C HIS A 17 -6.46 -9.64 21.16
N THR A 18 -5.70 -10.68 21.52
CA THR A 18 -4.39 -10.54 22.18
C THR A 18 -3.40 -9.77 21.32
N PHE A 19 -3.28 -10.11 20.03
CA PHE A 19 -2.36 -9.40 19.12
C PHE A 19 -2.79 -7.96 18.81
N SER A 20 -4.09 -7.67 18.87
CA SER A 20 -4.61 -6.30 18.67
C SER A 20 -4.68 -5.47 19.95
N PHE A 21 -4.39 -6.06 21.12
CA PHE A 21 -4.60 -5.41 22.42
C PHE A 21 -3.80 -4.11 22.56
N PHE A 22 -2.51 -4.15 22.20
CA PHE A 22 -1.65 -2.96 22.18
C PHE A 22 -2.27 -1.84 21.32
N TRP A 23 -2.71 -2.18 20.11
CA TRP A 23 -3.32 -1.23 19.18
C TRP A 23 -4.64 -0.68 19.71
N LYS A 24 -5.46 -1.50 20.39
CA LYS A 24 -6.71 -1.05 21.01
C LYS A 24 -6.48 -0.03 22.10
N ILE A 25 -5.46 -0.22 22.94
CA ILE A 25 -5.11 0.76 23.96
C ILE A 25 -4.62 2.04 23.30
N LEU A 26 -3.74 1.93 22.31
CA LEU A 26 -3.19 3.09 21.61
C LEU A 26 -4.28 3.93 20.93
N PHE A 27 -5.24 3.29 20.26
CA PHE A 27 -6.34 3.97 19.60
C PHE A 27 -7.52 4.29 20.51
N ALA A 28 -7.52 3.87 21.78
CA ALA A 28 -8.55 4.27 22.75
C ALA A 28 -8.50 5.78 23.08
N PHE A 29 -7.37 6.43 22.81
CA PHE A 29 -7.21 7.87 22.93
C PHE A 29 -7.85 8.66 21.78
N VAL A 30 -8.27 7.98 20.71
CA VAL A 30 -9.04 8.62 19.63
C VAL A 30 -10.46 8.89 20.14
N PRO A 31 -10.92 10.15 20.12
CA PRO A 31 -12.23 10.49 20.65
C PRO A 31 -13.36 9.87 19.81
N PRO A 32 -14.52 9.56 20.41
CA PRO A 32 -15.65 8.97 19.70
C PRO A 32 -16.28 9.96 18.71
N THR A 33 -16.82 9.42 17.62
CA THR A 33 -17.43 10.20 16.51
C THR A 33 -18.66 11.03 16.92
N SER A 34 -19.22 10.78 18.10
CA SER A 34 -20.32 11.56 18.66
C SER A 34 -19.91 12.95 19.14
N ILE A 35 -18.62 13.19 19.39
CA ILE A 35 -18.11 14.48 19.86
C ILE A 35 -17.80 15.40 18.67
N ALA A 36 -18.23 16.66 18.76
CA ALA A 36 -17.93 17.71 17.77
C ALA A 36 -18.27 17.31 16.32
N GLY A 37 -19.35 16.55 16.11
CA GLY A 37 -19.78 16.09 14.79
C GLY A 37 -18.76 15.18 14.08
N GLY A 38 -17.86 14.53 14.83
CA GLY A 38 -16.84 13.63 14.30
C GLY A 38 -15.56 14.32 13.81
N TRP A 39 -15.52 15.66 13.75
CA TRP A 39 -14.34 16.40 13.31
C TRP A 39 -13.14 16.18 14.23
N LEU A 40 -13.37 16.14 15.55
CA LEU A 40 -12.31 15.88 16.51
C LEU A 40 -11.71 14.48 16.31
N THR A 41 -12.56 13.47 16.12
CA THR A 41 -12.13 12.10 15.80
C THR A 41 -11.31 12.06 14.53
N PHE A 42 -11.74 12.78 13.48
CA PHE A 42 -11.07 12.82 12.19
C PHE A 42 -9.63 13.36 12.31
N PHE A 43 -9.45 14.56 12.89
CA PHE A 43 -8.12 15.16 12.99
C PHE A 43 -7.19 14.42 13.94
N VAL A 44 -7.70 13.92 15.07
CA VAL A 44 -6.90 13.13 16.02
C VAL A 44 -6.47 11.81 15.38
N SER A 45 -7.37 11.11 14.66
CA SER A 45 -7.02 9.89 13.94
C SER A 45 -5.96 10.16 12.87
N LEU A 46 -6.11 11.27 12.12
CA LEU A 46 -5.15 11.66 11.09
C LEU A 46 -3.75 11.90 11.67
N LEU A 47 -3.67 12.58 12.83
CA LEU A 47 -2.40 12.80 13.54
C LEU A 47 -1.77 11.47 14.01
N PHE A 48 -2.56 10.57 14.60
CA PHE A 48 -2.08 9.26 15.04
C PHE A 48 -1.54 8.43 13.87
N ILE A 49 -2.27 8.39 12.76
CA ILE A 49 -1.82 7.70 11.55
C ILE A 49 -0.52 8.33 11.04
N ALA A 50 -0.43 9.67 10.98
CA ALA A 50 0.80 10.34 10.54
C ALA A 50 2.02 9.98 11.40
N ILE A 51 1.87 9.98 12.74
CA ILE A 51 2.95 9.60 13.66
C ILE A 51 3.33 8.12 13.47
N LEU A 52 2.34 7.22 13.39
CA LEU A 52 2.59 5.80 13.21
C LEU A 52 3.28 5.51 11.87
N THR A 53 2.84 6.14 10.79
CA THR A 53 3.48 6.00 9.47
C THR A 53 4.92 6.48 9.50
N ALA A 54 5.23 7.58 10.19
CA ALA A 54 6.61 8.05 10.36
C ALA A 54 7.48 7.01 11.10
N VAL A 55 7.00 6.50 12.24
CA VAL A 55 7.71 5.48 13.02
C VAL A 55 7.92 4.19 12.22
N VAL A 56 6.89 3.72 11.51
CA VAL A 56 6.98 2.52 10.67
C VAL A 56 7.98 2.72 9.53
N GLY A 57 8.02 3.92 8.92
CA GLY A 57 8.99 4.29 7.90
C GLY A 57 10.43 4.20 8.42
N ASP A 58 10.70 4.77 9.58
CA ASP A 58 12.03 4.75 10.21
C ASP A 58 12.46 3.32 10.56
N VAL A 59 11.55 2.53 11.16
CA VAL A 59 11.82 1.12 11.50
C VAL A 59 12.08 0.29 10.24
N ALA A 60 11.33 0.52 9.16
CA ALA A 60 11.55 -0.16 7.89
C ALA A 60 12.93 0.17 7.29
N ALA A 61 13.36 1.44 7.35
CA ALA A 61 14.67 1.87 6.88
C ALA A 61 15.81 1.24 7.71
N ILE A 62 15.69 1.22 9.04
CA ILE A 62 16.67 0.57 9.93
C ILE A 62 16.73 -0.93 9.65
N PHE A 63 15.58 -1.59 9.49
CA PHE A 63 15.52 -3.00 9.14
C PHE A 63 16.20 -3.28 7.79
N GLY A 64 15.92 -2.46 6.77
CA GLY A 64 16.58 -2.55 5.47
C GLY A 64 18.10 -2.47 5.60
N CYS A 65 18.59 -1.50 6.37
CA CYS A 65 20.02 -1.34 6.66
C CYS A 65 20.62 -2.58 7.34
N LEU A 66 19.95 -3.16 8.35
CA LEU A 66 20.42 -4.34 9.08
C LEU A 66 20.51 -5.60 8.21
N VAL A 67 19.58 -5.75 7.26
CA VAL A 67 19.54 -6.90 6.34
C VAL A 67 20.40 -6.67 5.08
N GLY A 68 20.99 -5.49 4.92
CA GLY A 68 21.82 -5.13 3.76
C GLY A 68 21.00 -4.80 2.49
N LEU A 69 19.74 -4.42 2.66
CA LEU A 69 18.86 -3.97 1.58
C LEU A 69 19.10 -2.49 1.28
N LYS A 70 19.24 -2.14 -0.01
CA LYS A 70 19.26 -0.73 -0.44
C LYS A 70 17.93 -0.05 -0.11
N ASP A 71 17.96 1.24 0.19
CA ASP A 71 16.77 2.03 0.55
C ASP A 71 15.68 1.96 -0.52
N SER A 72 16.06 1.98 -1.80
CA SER A 72 15.13 1.84 -2.94
C SER A 72 14.37 0.52 -2.91
N ILE A 73 15.07 -0.59 -2.63
CA ILE A 73 14.48 -1.94 -2.53
C ILE A 73 13.61 -2.08 -1.29
N THR A 74 14.06 -1.54 -0.15
CA THR A 74 13.29 -1.49 1.09
C THR A 74 11.98 -0.72 0.90
N ALA A 75 12.03 0.41 0.19
CA ALA A 75 10.86 1.24 -0.10
C ALA A 75 9.83 0.51 -0.99
N ILE A 76 10.24 -0.08 -2.11
CA ILE A 76 9.32 -0.75 -3.04
C ILE A 76 8.78 -2.10 -2.53
N SER A 77 9.43 -2.69 -1.52
CA SER A 77 9.02 -3.96 -0.92
C SER A 77 8.20 -3.73 0.36
N PHE A 78 8.86 -3.38 1.46
CA PHE A 78 8.24 -3.32 2.79
C PHE A 78 7.36 -2.10 2.97
N VAL A 79 7.85 -0.91 2.59
CA VAL A 79 7.11 0.35 2.80
C VAL A 79 5.88 0.42 1.88
N ALA A 80 6.05 0.09 0.60
CA ALA A 80 4.96 0.06 -0.37
C ALA A 80 3.87 -0.96 0.00
N LEU A 81 4.27 -2.17 0.43
CA LEU A 81 3.32 -3.20 0.88
C LEU A 81 2.63 -2.80 2.20
N GLY A 82 3.38 -2.23 3.14
CA GLY A 82 2.87 -1.80 4.44
C GLY A 82 1.83 -0.68 4.36
N THR A 83 1.92 0.18 3.36
CA THR A 83 0.94 1.26 3.11
C THR A 83 -0.23 0.78 2.26
N SER A 84 0.02 -0.02 1.22
CA SER A 84 -1.03 -0.45 0.27
C SER A 84 -1.95 -1.55 0.78
N LEU A 85 -1.48 -2.42 1.70
CA LEU A 85 -2.32 -3.48 2.27
C LEU A 85 -3.50 -2.93 3.11
N PRO A 86 -3.27 -2.01 4.06
CA PRO A 86 -4.36 -1.32 4.76
C PRO A 86 -5.36 -0.65 3.80
N ASP A 87 -4.86 0.07 2.79
CA ASP A 87 -5.70 0.73 1.78
C ASP A 87 -6.53 -0.28 0.98
N THR A 88 -5.94 -1.43 0.65
CA THR A 88 -6.64 -2.53 -0.02
C THR A 88 -7.77 -3.08 0.85
N PHE A 89 -7.52 -3.28 2.14
CA PHE A 89 -8.56 -3.74 3.07
C PHE A 89 -9.65 -2.70 3.30
N ALA A 90 -9.30 -1.43 3.42
CA ALA A 90 -10.25 -0.32 3.52
C ALA A 90 -11.15 -0.26 2.27
N SER A 91 -10.54 -0.34 1.07
CA SER A 91 -11.26 -0.38 -0.21
C SER A 91 -12.17 -1.60 -0.34
N MET A 92 -11.70 -2.77 0.11
CA MET A 92 -12.50 -3.99 0.12
C MET A 92 -13.71 -3.87 1.06
N ILE A 93 -13.52 -3.32 2.26
CA ILE A 93 -14.61 -3.12 3.22
C ILE A 93 -15.61 -2.11 2.67
N ALA A 94 -15.14 -1.00 2.09
CA ALA A 94 -15.97 -0.01 1.42
C ALA A 94 -16.78 -0.63 0.27
N ALA A 95 -16.16 -1.48 -0.57
CA ALA A 95 -16.85 -2.16 -1.67
C ALA A 95 -17.92 -3.15 -1.18
N LYS A 96 -17.70 -3.82 -0.05
CA LYS A 96 -18.67 -4.77 0.54
C LYS A 96 -19.85 -4.08 1.20
N ASN A 97 -19.62 -2.91 1.79
CA ASN A 97 -20.64 -2.19 2.56
C ASN A 97 -21.45 -1.20 1.71
N SER A 98 -20.88 -0.72 0.60
CA SER A 98 -21.57 0.20 -0.32
C SER A 98 -22.37 -0.56 -1.37
N LYS A 99 -23.53 -0.03 -1.75
CA LYS A 99 -24.43 -0.64 -2.74
C LYS A 99 -23.85 -0.59 -4.17
N THR A 100 -23.05 0.43 -4.46
CA THR A 100 -22.55 0.79 -5.80
C THR A 100 -21.02 0.77 -5.91
N ALA A 101 -20.31 0.41 -4.83
CA ALA A 101 -18.84 0.45 -4.77
C ALA A 101 -18.20 1.85 -4.94
N ASP A 102 -19.00 2.92 -4.96
CA ASP A 102 -18.51 4.31 -5.16
C ASP A 102 -17.47 4.70 -4.10
N ASP A 103 -17.70 4.30 -2.84
CA ASP A 103 -16.79 4.56 -1.73
C ASP A 103 -15.41 3.90 -1.95
N ALA A 104 -15.38 2.72 -2.56
CA ALA A 104 -14.13 2.02 -2.86
C ALA A 104 -13.35 2.71 -3.98
N ILE A 105 -14.04 3.22 -5.02
CA ILE A 105 -13.42 4.00 -6.08
C ILE A 105 -12.87 5.31 -5.51
N GLY A 106 -13.64 6.00 -4.68
CA GLY A 106 -13.21 7.21 -3.99
C GLY A 106 -11.95 6.97 -3.15
N ASN A 107 -11.89 5.87 -2.41
CA ASN A 107 -10.72 5.50 -1.61
C ASN A 107 -9.48 5.22 -2.48
N VAL A 108 -9.61 4.36 -3.51
CA VAL A 108 -8.49 3.99 -4.38
C VAL A 108 -7.95 5.19 -5.17
N THR A 109 -8.83 6.02 -5.74
CA THR A 109 -8.41 7.20 -6.48
C THR A 109 -7.86 8.28 -5.55
N GLY A 110 -8.47 8.46 -4.38
CA GLY A 110 -8.04 9.42 -3.36
C GLY A 110 -6.65 9.11 -2.80
N SER A 111 -6.42 7.88 -2.33
CA SER A 111 -5.14 7.51 -1.70
C SER A 111 -3.97 7.58 -2.69
N ASN A 112 -4.16 7.11 -3.93
CA ASN A 112 -3.14 7.24 -4.97
C ASN A 112 -2.85 8.69 -5.37
N SER A 113 -3.90 9.54 -5.43
CA SER A 113 -3.72 10.98 -5.70
C SER A 113 -2.92 11.65 -4.59
N VAL A 114 -3.22 11.34 -3.32
CA VAL A 114 -2.46 11.84 -2.17
C VAL A 114 -1.00 11.39 -2.25
N ASN A 115 -0.73 10.12 -2.56
CA ASN A 115 0.63 9.60 -2.67
C ASN A 115 1.46 10.33 -3.73
N VAL A 116 0.88 10.58 -4.91
CA VAL A 116 1.58 11.26 -6.01
C VAL A 116 1.71 12.76 -5.73
N PHE A 117 0.60 13.45 -5.45
CA PHE A 117 0.62 14.91 -5.33
C PHE A 117 1.19 15.39 -4.00
N LEU A 118 0.77 14.79 -2.89
CA LEU A 118 1.23 15.20 -1.56
C LEU A 118 2.47 14.41 -1.11
N GLY A 119 2.57 13.13 -1.46
CA GLY A 119 3.73 12.30 -1.09
C GLY A 119 4.99 12.62 -1.89
N LEU A 120 4.87 12.79 -3.21
CA LEU A 120 6.02 13.11 -4.08
C LEU A 120 6.07 14.61 -4.44
N GLY A 121 4.95 15.19 -4.83
CA GLY A 121 4.89 16.56 -5.33
C GLY A 121 5.19 17.62 -4.27
N LEU A 122 4.64 17.50 -3.06
CA LEU A 122 4.83 18.50 -2.01
C LEU A 122 6.29 18.56 -1.50
N PRO A 123 6.98 17.45 -1.15
CA PRO A 123 8.40 17.51 -0.79
C PRO A 123 9.28 18.07 -1.91
N TRP A 124 8.98 17.72 -3.17
CA TRP A 124 9.70 18.27 -4.32
C TRP A 124 9.51 19.78 -4.43
N LEU A 125 8.27 20.28 -4.30
CA LEU A 125 7.98 21.71 -4.31
C LEU A 125 8.72 22.45 -3.19
N VAL A 126 8.66 21.93 -1.97
CA VAL A 126 9.35 22.51 -0.81
C VAL A 126 10.86 22.55 -1.05
N ALA A 127 11.45 21.47 -1.57
CA ALA A 127 12.87 21.43 -1.90
C ALA A 127 13.22 22.45 -2.99
N ALA A 128 12.47 22.50 -4.09
CA ALA A 128 12.72 23.43 -5.18
C ALA A 128 12.69 24.90 -4.71
N VAL A 129 11.67 25.28 -3.91
CA VAL A 129 11.57 26.62 -3.32
C VAL A 129 12.75 26.90 -2.38
N TYR A 130 13.16 25.94 -1.56
CA TYR A 130 14.29 26.09 -0.65
C TYR A 130 15.61 26.33 -1.42
N TRP A 131 15.90 25.52 -2.43
CA TRP A 131 17.14 25.63 -3.22
C TRP A 131 17.17 26.92 -4.05
N GLU A 132 16.04 27.33 -4.62
CA GLU A 132 15.88 28.62 -5.28
C GLU A 132 16.16 29.79 -4.32
N SER A 133 15.65 29.74 -3.08
CA SER A 133 15.93 30.76 -2.06
C SER A 133 17.41 30.89 -1.70
N LYS A 134 18.20 29.83 -1.97
CA LYS A 134 19.66 29.80 -1.76
C LYS A 134 20.44 30.17 -3.02
N ASN A 135 19.79 30.47 -4.14
CA ASN A 135 20.41 30.67 -5.46
C ASN A 135 21.30 29.48 -5.86
N LEU A 136 20.88 28.26 -5.55
CA LEU A 136 21.61 27.03 -5.85
C LEU A 136 20.76 26.10 -6.72
N PRO A 137 21.37 25.37 -7.67
CA PRO A 137 20.63 24.44 -8.53
C PRO A 137 20.10 23.24 -7.72
N PHE A 138 18.82 22.92 -7.92
CA PHE A 138 18.21 21.70 -7.38
C PHE A 138 18.37 20.54 -8.38
N THR A 139 19.35 19.66 -8.14
CA THR A 139 19.60 18.49 -8.99
C THR A 139 19.20 17.20 -8.29
N VAL A 140 18.24 16.47 -8.88
CA VAL A 140 17.79 15.15 -8.39
C VAL A 140 18.29 14.07 -9.34
N LYS A 141 18.99 13.06 -8.81
CA LYS A 141 19.44 11.92 -9.59
C LYS A 141 18.29 10.91 -9.72
N ALA A 142 17.96 10.51 -10.95
CA ALA A 142 16.88 9.54 -11.21
C ALA A 142 17.19 8.12 -10.67
N GLY A 143 18.46 7.75 -10.58
CA GLY A 143 18.89 6.49 -9.96
C GLY A 143 18.31 5.23 -10.61
N ASP A 144 17.94 4.25 -9.77
CA ASP A 144 17.32 2.97 -10.13
C ASP A 144 15.79 3.04 -10.31
N LEU A 145 15.20 4.21 -10.06
CA LEU A 145 13.75 4.40 -10.05
C LEU A 145 13.13 4.19 -11.43
N SER A 146 13.76 4.70 -12.49
CA SER A 146 13.22 4.61 -13.86
C SER A 146 13.05 3.15 -14.32
N PHE A 147 14.05 2.31 -14.02
CA PHE A 147 14.00 0.89 -14.37
C PHE A 147 12.90 0.19 -13.58
N SER A 148 12.85 0.42 -12.27
CA SER A 148 11.84 -0.16 -11.38
C SER A 148 10.41 0.21 -11.81
N VAL A 149 10.18 1.49 -12.15
CA VAL A 149 8.88 1.98 -12.65
C VAL A 149 8.49 1.31 -13.96
N LEU A 150 9.43 1.10 -14.88
CA LEU A 150 9.17 0.40 -16.14
C LEU A 150 8.77 -1.06 -15.90
N VAL A 151 9.55 -1.80 -15.11
CA VAL A 151 9.27 -3.20 -14.79
C VAL A 151 7.91 -3.34 -14.09
N PHE A 152 7.61 -2.45 -13.15
CA PHE A 152 6.32 -2.40 -12.47
C PHE A 152 5.17 -2.13 -13.44
N SER A 153 5.33 -1.16 -14.34
CA SER A 153 4.31 -0.81 -15.34
C SER A 153 4.03 -1.97 -16.29
N CYS A 154 5.06 -2.65 -16.78
CA CYS A 154 4.92 -3.87 -17.59
C CYS A 154 4.17 -4.97 -16.83
N SER A 155 4.53 -5.19 -15.56
CA SER A 155 3.87 -6.19 -14.70
C SER A 155 2.39 -5.85 -14.48
N CYS A 156 2.06 -4.57 -14.29
CA CYS A 156 0.69 -4.10 -14.16
C CYS A 156 -0.11 -4.30 -15.45
N ILE A 157 0.48 -4.00 -16.62
CA ILE A 157 -0.18 -4.22 -17.92
C ILE A 157 -0.48 -5.70 -18.13
N ILE A 158 0.50 -6.59 -17.87
CA ILE A 158 0.30 -8.04 -17.95
C ILE A 158 -0.83 -8.47 -17.00
N GLY A 159 -0.84 -7.94 -15.78
CA GLY A 159 -1.89 -8.20 -14.80
C GLY A 159 -3.28 -7.74 -15.25
N MET A 160 -3.38 -6.54 -15.81
CA MET A 160 -4.64 -5.98 -16.33
C MET A 160 -5.15 -6.76 -17.54
N ILE A 161 -4.26 -7.18 -18.43
CA ILE A 161 -4.61 -8.07 -19.55
C ILE A 161 -5.18 -9.38 -18.99
N LEU A 162 -4.52 -10.00 -18.01
CA LEU A 162 -5.03 -11.22 -17.39
C LEU A 162 -6.41 -11.03 -16.77
N LEU A 163 -6.64 -9.96 -15.99
CA LEU A 163 -7.96 -9.68 -15.40
C LEU A 163 -9.03 -9.49 -16.49
N THR A 164 -8.69 -8.78 -17.57
CA THR A 164 -9.59 -8.58 -18.71
C THR A 164 -9.91 -9.90 -19.40
N LEU A 165 -8.90 -10.75 -19.64
CA LEU A 165 -9.11 -12.09 -20.20
C LEU A 165 -10.01 -12.95 -19.31
N ARG A 166 -9.84 -12.87 -17.98
CA ARG A 166 -10.70 -13.59 -17.02
C ARG A 166 -12.15 -13.14 -17.07
N ARG A 167 -12.41 -11.86 -17.36
CA ARG A 167 -13.76 -11.31 -17.56
C ARG A 167 -14.47 -11.96 -18.75
N PHE A 168 -13.76 -12.14 -19.87
CA PHE A 168 -14.40 -12.50 -21.14
C PHE A 168 -14.34 -13.99 -21.48
N LEU A 169 -13.30 -14.70 -21.05
CA LEU A 169 -13.09 -16.10 -21.42
C LEU A 169 -13.84 -17.07 -20.50
N GLY A 170 -14.57 -18.01 -21.11
CA GLY A 170 -15.38 -19.00 -20.40
C GLY A 170 -14.58 -19.94 -19.47
N VAL A 171 -13.32 -20.23 -19.80
CA VAL A 171 -12.42 -21.08 -18.99
C VAL A 171 -12.17 -20.51 -17.59
N PHE A 172 -12.26 -19.19 -17.42
CA PHE A 172 -12.09 -18.50 -16.14
C PHE A 172 -13.42 -18.28 -15.41
N GLY A 173 -14.54 -18.79 -15.93
CA GLY A 173 -15.87 -18.58 -15.36
C GLY A 173 -16.43 -17.16 -15.55
N LYS A 174 -15.87 -16.37 -16.49
CA LYS A 174 -16.28 -14.98 -16.78
C LYS A 174 -16.27 -14.07 -15.53
N ALA A 175 -15.29 -14.26 -14.66
CA ALA A 175 -15.16 -13.53 -13.40
C ALA A 175 -13.77 -12.88 -13.31
N GLU A 176 -13.74 -11.55 -13.14
CA GLU A 176 -12.51 -10.78 -12.94
C GLU A 176 -11.81 -11.19 -11.63
N LEU A 177 -12.60 -11.24 -10.55
CA LEU A 177 -12.19 -11.65 -9.21
C LEU A 177 -13.00 -12.88 -8.78
N GLY A 178 -12.36 -13.85 -8.13
CA GLY A 178 -13.04 -15.09 -7.71
C GLY A 178 -13.23 -16.09 -8.85
N GLY A 179 -14.44 -16.60 -9.05
CA GLY A 179 -14.74 -17.64 -10.05
C GLY A 179 -14.33 -19.05 -9.60
N PRO A 180 -14.17 -19.99 -10.55
CA PRO A 180 -13.81 -21.37 -10.26
C PRO A 180 -12.51 -21.45 -9.47
N THR A 181 -12.42 -22.42 -8.55
CA THR A 181 -11.35 -22.51 -7.55
C THR A 181 -9.96 -22.58 -8.18
N ILE A 182 -9.79 -23.40 -9.23
CA ILE A 182 -8.49 -23.62 -9.86
C ILE A 182 -7.97 -22.35 -10.56
N PRO A 183 -8.70 -21.73 -11.52
CA PRO A 183 -8.23 -20.49 -12.15
C PRO A 183 -8.04 -19.34 -11.17
N LYS A 184 -8.89 -19.23 -10.14
CA LYS A 184 -8.74 -18.22 -9.08
C LYS A 184 -7.37 -18.30 -8.40
N TYR A 185 -6.99 -19.49 -7.92
CA TYR A 185 -5.70 -19.67 -7.25
C TYR A 185 -4.52 -19.59 -8.22
N ALA A 186 -4.65 -20.13 -9.44
CA ALA A 186 -3.61 -20.05 -10.46
C ALA A 186 -3.26 -18.59 -10.80
N CYS A 187 -4.27 -17.74 -11.05
CA CYS A 187 -4.04 -16.32 -11.32
C CYS A 187 -3.49 -15.59 -10.08
N SER A 188 -3.93 -15.94 -8.87
CA SER A 188 -3.40 -15.35 -7.63
C SER A 188 -1.91 -15.64 -7.45
N ILE A 189 -1.50 -16.89 -7.70
CA ILE A 189 -0.08 -17.30 -7.67
C ILE A 189 0.71 -16.54 -8.75
N PHE A 190 0.13 -16.37 -9.94
CA PHE A 190 0.77 -15.62 -11.02
C PHE A 190 0.98 -14.14 -10.67
N PHE A 191 0.03 -13.47 -9.99
CA PHE A 191 0.23 -12.10 -9.51
C PHE A 191 1.37 -12.00 -8.48
N VAL A 192 1.44 -12.96 -7.56
CA VAL A 192 2.55 -13.04 -6.59
C VAL A 192 3.87 -13.28 -7.31
N PHE A 193 3.88 -14.13 -8.34
CA PHE A 193 5.05 -14.34 -9.18
C PHE A 193 5.48 -13.06 -9.91
N LEU A 194 4.56 -12.31 -10.52
CA LEU A 194 4.87 -11.01 -11.14
C LEU A 194 5.47 -10.03 -10.14
N TRP A 195 4.93 -9.97 -8.92
CA TRP A 195 5.47 -9.13 -7.86
C TRP A 195 6.89 -9.54 -7.44
N ILE A 196 7.15 -10.84 -7.30
CA ILE A 196 8.50 -11.37 -7.01
C ILE A 196 9.45 -11.02 -8.17
N CYS A 197 9.05 -11.24 -9.42
CA CYS A 197 9.85 -10.86 -10.59
C CYS A 197 10.18 -9.37 -10.61
N TYR A 198 9.20 -8.51 -10.30
CA TYR A 198 9.41 -7.07 -10.17
C TYR A 198 10.48 -6.75 -9.13
N LEU A 199 10.38 -7.31 -7.92
CA LEU A 199 11.35 -7.07 -6.85
C LEU A 199 12.74 -7.62 -7.20
N THR A 200 12.81 -8.82 -7.80
CA THR A 200 14.09 -9.43 -8.18
C THR A 200 14.77 -8.64 -9.28
N LEU A 201 14.08 -8.26 -10.35
CA LEU A 201 14.67 -7.49 -11.44
C LEU A 201 15.12 -6.11 -10.95
N SER A 202 14.26 -5.41 -10.21
CA SER A 202 14.59 -4.09 -9.63
C SER A 202 15.78 -4.20 -8.67
N GLY A 203 15.83 -5.25 -7.85
CA GLY A 203 16.96 -5.57 -6.99
C GLY A 203 18.25 -5.81 -7.77
N LEU A 204 18.23 -6.70 -8.77
CA LEU A 204 19.41 -6.99 -9.59
C LEU A 204 19.97 -5.75 -10.27
N GLN A 205 19.11 -4.85 -10.76
CA GLN A 205 19.55 -3.56 -11.30
C GLN A 205 20.12 -2.66 -10.20
N ALA A 206 19.45 -2.55 -9.05
CA ALA A 206 19.90 -1.72 -7.94
C ALA A 206 21.29 -2.16 -7.43
N TYR A 207 21.59 -3.47 -7.43
CA TYR A 207 22.91 -4.01 -7.04
C TYR A 207 23.94 -4.06 -8.19
N GLY A 208 23.60 -3.58 -9.39
CA GLY A 208 24.53 -3.47 -10.52
C GLY A 208 24.74 -4.76 -11.32
N HIS A 209 23.89 -5.77 -11.14
CA HIS A 209 23.91 -6.99 -11.94
C HIS A 209 23.22 -6.83 -13.30
N ILE A 210 22.32 -5.84 -13.43
CA ILE A 210 21.67 -5.46 -14.68
C ILE A 210 22.06 -4.03 -15.00
N TYR A 211 22.60 -3.82 -16.20
CA TYR A 211 22.92 -2.49 -16.69
C TYR A 211 21.66 -1.85 -17.29
N TRP A 212 21.38 -0.63 -16.85
CA TRP A 212 20.28 0.17 -17.37
C TRP A 212 20.80 1.58 -17.65
N ALA A 213 20.70 2.01 -18.90
CA ALA A 213 20.98 3.38 -19.29
C ALA A 213 19.68 4.17 -19.19
N ALA A 214 19.48 4.89 -18.07
CA ALA A 214 18.46 5.93 -17.94
C ALA A 214 19.10 7.29 -18.10
#